data_AF-A0AA44R4Z6-F1
#
_entry.id   AF-A0AA44R4Z6-F1
#
_cell.length_a   1.000
_cell.length_b   1.000
_cell.length_c   1.000
_cell.angle_alpha   90.00
_cell.angle_beta   90.00
_cell.angle_gamma   90.00
#
_symmetry.space_group_name_H-M   'P 1'
#
loop_
_entity.id
_entity.type
_entity.pdbx_description
1 polymer ?
#
loop_
_entity_poly.entity_id
_entity_poly.type
_entity_poly.pdbx_seq_one_letter_code
_entity_poly.pdbx_strand_id
1 'polypeptide(L)'
;MKKITYICALSVLSLTLIGCTSTSTTNNTPKTKQENTKNAIPLNSADITNIEMLKTTSNTSSKSQTDNEEIIQSIASAVQNGTPKTITLDQKKKASVHSTITVTHKDGSKEEFLVWVDNKEQITIAKDEEKDKVEGVTVNIKDVKMMKDFFKS
;
A
#
# COMPACT_ATOMS: atom_id res chain seq x y z
N MET A 1 24.56 27.93 -45.57
CA MET A 1 23.33 28.22 -46.37
C MET A 1 22.24 27.32 -45.81
N LYS A 2 21.05 27.70 -45.34
CA LYS A 2 20.27 28.93 -45.27
C LYS A 2 19.58 28.95 -43.89
N LYS A 3 19.52 30.12 -43.26
CA LYS A 3 18.72 30.40 -42.07
C LYS A 3 17.29 30.67 -42.51
N ILE A 4 16.29 30.10 -41.86
CA ILE A 4 14.88 30.51 -42.05
C ILE A 4 14.38 31.00 -40.70
N THR A 5 14.42 32.32 -40.59
CA THR A 5 13.74 33.11 -39.58
C THR A 5 12.24 33.04 -39.86
N TYR A 6 11.43 32.61 -38.89
CA TYR A 6 9.98 32.83 -38.93
C TYR A 6 9.59 33.67 -37.72
N ILE A 7 9.42 34.96 -38.00
CA ILE A 7 8.77 35.98 -37.17
C ILE A 7 7.32 36.02 -37.62
N CYS A 8 6.38 35.87 -36.68
CA CYS A 8 4.99 36.34 -36.71
C CYS A 8 4.24 35.61 -35.59
N ALA A 9 3.36 36.19 -34.78
CA ALA A 9 3.00 37.56 -34.49
C ALA A 9 2.22 37.53 -33.16
N LEU A 10 2.21 38.66 -32.48
CA LEU A 10 1.49 38.96 -31.24
C LEU A 10 0.02 38.53 -31.22
N SER A 11 -0.39 37.91 -30.12
CA SER A 11 -1.68 38.22 -29.48
C SER A 11 -1.61 37.97 -27.98
N VAL A 12 -1.38 39.05 -27.24
CA VAL A 12 -1.61 39.14 -25.80
C VAL A 12 -3.12 39.19 -25.59
N LEU A 13 -3.69 38.20 -24.93
CA LEU A 13 -5.00 38.35 -24.30
C LEU A 13 -4.93 37.84 -22.86
N SER A 14 -4.46 38.75 -22.02
CA SER A 14 -4.64 38.73 -20.58
C SER A 14 -6.14 38.82 -20.24
N LEU A 15 -6.65 37.79 -19.59
CA LEU A 15 -7.82 37.88 -18.72
C LEU A 15 -7.42 37.29 -17.36
N THR A 16 -6.79 38.11 -16.54
CA THR A 16 -6.72 37.88 -15.10
C THR A 16 -8.12 38.10 -14.54
N LEU A 17 -8.91 37.02 -14.45
CA LEU A 17 -10.15 37.06 -13.70
C LEU A 17 -9.79 36.96 -12.20
N ILE A 18 -9.52 38.13 -11.62
CA ILE A 18 -9.46 38.32 -10.17
C ILE A 18 -10.91 38.20 -9.68
N GLY A 19 -11.26 37.00 -9.22
CA GLY A 19 -12.48 36.74 -8.46
C GLY A 19 -12.32 37.27 -7.04
N CYS A 20 -13.28 38.10 -6.64
CA CYS A 20 -13.32 38.87 -5.41
C CYS A 20 -13.30 38.04 -4.12
N THR A 21 -12.54 38.57 -3.16
CA THR A 21 -12.76 38.62 -1.71
C THR A 21 -13.81 37.71 -1.07
N SER A 22 -13.34 36.86 -0.15
CA SER A 22 -13.98 36.70 1.16
C SER A 22 -12.89 36.51 2.20
N THR A 23 -12.64 37.56 2.97
CA THR A 23 -11.90 37.49 4.23
C THR A 23 -12.63 36.51 5.14
N SER A 24 -11.95 35.46 5.55
CA SER A 24 -12.31 34.69 6.74
C SER A 24 -11.02 34.27 7.41
N THR A 25 -10.54 35.17 8.27
CA THR A 25 -9.54 34.85 9.27
C THR A 25 -10.13 33.76 10.16
N THR A 26 -9.66 32.53 10.01
CA THR A 26 -9.77 31.54 11.08
C THR A 26 -8.46 30.80 11.14
N ASN A 27 -7.72 31.14 12.19
CA ASN A 27 -6.57 30.45 12.71
C ASN A 27 -6.94 28.98 12.89
N ASN A 28 -6.48 28.12 12.00
CA ASN A 28 -6.47 26.68 12.21
C ASN A 28 -5.21 26.15 11.56
N THR A 29 -4.27 25.77 12.42
CA THR A 29 -3.19 24.81 12.23
C THR A 29 -3.42 23.95 10.99
N PRO A 30 -2.42 23.76 10.10
CA PRO A 30 -2.59 22.85 8.99
C PRO A 30 -2.86 21.46 9.55
N LYS A 31 -4.14 21.08 9.60
CA LYS A 31 -4.54 19.68 9.56
C LYS A 31 -3.93 19.18 8.27
N THR A 32 -2.84 18.45 8.40
CA THR A 32 -2.26 17.61 7.36
C THR A 32 -3.43 16.98 6.62
N LYS A 33 -3.76 17.52 5.44
CA LYS A 33 -4.55 16.81 4.46
C LYS A 33 -3.74 15.55 4.24
N GLN A 34 -4.23 14.45 4.78
CA GLN A 34 -3.76 13.13 4.43
C GLN A 34 -4.09 13.00 2.96
N GLU A 35 -3.14 13.44 2.13
CA GLU A 35 -3.13 13.21 0.71
C GLU A 35 -3.21 11.70 0.58
N ASN A 36 -4.37 11.25 0.11
CA ASN A 36 -4.72 9.87 -0.13
C ASN A 36 -3.75 9.36 -1.21
N THR A 37 -2.54 9.02 -0.76
CA THR A 37 -1.50 8.40 -1.56
C THR A 37 -2.03 7.03 -1.88
N LYS A 38 -2.55 6.92 -3.10
CA LYS A 38 -2.75 5.70 -3.89
C LYS A 38 -2.15 4.47 -3.20
N ASN A 39 -3.02 3.56 -2.75
CA ASN A 39 -2.68 2.35 -2.01
C ASN A 39 -1.40 1.70 -2.55
N ALA A 40 -0.35 1.67 -1.73
CA ALA A 40 0.95 1.04 -2.02
C ALA A 40 0.82 -0.43 -2.47
N ILE A 41 -0.26 -1.09 -2.07
CA ILE A 41 -0.60 -2.45 -2.48
C ILE A 41 -2.06 -2.49 -2.95
N PRO A 42 -2.33 -2.53 -4.27
CA PRO A 42 -3.69 -2.63 -4.79
C PRO A 42 -4.20 -4.07 -4.74
N LEU A 43 -4.83 -4.47 -3.62
CA LEU A 43 -5.54 -5.75 -3.52
C LEU A 43 -7.02 -5.56 -3.90
N ASN A 44 -7.47 -6.09 -5.04
CA ASN A 44 -8.89 -6.14 -5.38
C ASN A 44 -9.50 -7.46 -4.90
N SER A 45 -10.29 -7.43 -3.81
CA SER A 45 -10.90 -8.64 -3.26
C SER A 45 -11.79 -9.40 -4.25
N ALA A 46 -12.40 -8.71 -5.22
CA ALA A 46 -13.24 -9.34 -6.23
C ALA A 46 -12.47 -10.28 -7.17
N ASP A 47 -11.14 -10.11 -7.26
CA ASP A 47 -10.26 -10.88 -8.15
C ASP A 47 -9.50 -11.98 -7.39
N ILE A 48 -9.67 -12.08 -6.07
CA ILE A 48 -8.96 -13.03 -5.20
C ILE A 48 -9.83 -14.25 -4.93
N THR A 49 -9.23 -15.44 -4.97
CA THR A 49 -9.88 -16.72 -4.64
C THR A 49 -9.41 -17.29 -3.32
N ASN A 50 -8.15 -17.05 -2.95
CA ASN A 50 -7.57 -17.60 -1.73
C ASN A 50 -6.45 -16.70 -1.21
N ILE A 51 -6.35 -16.60 0.12
CA ILE A 51 -5.23 -15.98 0.82
C ILE A 51 -4.63 -17.00 1.77
N GLU A 52 -3.31 -17.19 1.66
CA GLU A 52 -2.52 -18.07 2.51
C GLU A 52 -1.46 -17.26 3.26
N MET A 53 -1.24 -17.57 4.54
CA MET A 53 -0.19 -17.04 5.38
C MET A 53 0.70 -18.18 5.88
N LEU A 54 2.01 -18.05 5.71
CA LEU A 54 2.98 -19.06 6.12
C LEU A 54 4.08 -18.42 6.97
N LYS A 55 4.35 -18.98 8.15
CA LYS A 55 5.44 -18.51 9.03
C LYS A 55 6.80 -18.94 8.46
N THR A 56 7.74 -18.01 8.37
CA THR A 56 9.06 -18.26 7.75
C THR A 56 10.14 -18.65 8.75
N THR A 57 9.94 -18.40 10.05
CA THR A 57 11.02 -18.39 11.06
C THR A 57 10.92 -19.48 12.14
N SER A 58 10.21 -20.58 11.91
CA SER A 58 10.12 -21.66 12.91
C SER A 58 10.15 -23.05 12.31
N ASN A 59 10.76 -24.01 13.04
CA ASN A 59 10.70 -25.45 12.79
C ASN A 59 9.27 -26.03 12.89
N THR A 60 8.28 -25.19 13.18
CA THR A 60 6.85 -25.47 13.20
C THR A 60 6.17 -24.75 12.04
N SER A 61 5.40 -25.48 11.24
CA SER A 61 4.65 -24.93 10.12
C SER A 61 3.34 -24.32 10.61
N SER A 62 3.36 -23.06 11.04
CA SER A 62 2.12 -22.29 11.22
C SER A 62 1.64 -21.81 9.86
N LYS A 63 0.48 -22.33 9.44
CA LYS A 63 -0.20 -21.97 8.20
C LYS A 63 -1.64 -21.55 8.52
N SER A 64 -2.08 -20.46 7.92
CA SER A 64 -3.49 -20.05 7.91
C SER A 64 -3.90 -19.81 6.46
N GLN A 65 -5.07 -20.25 6.06
CA GLN A 65 -5.58 -20.04 4.70
C GLN A 65 -7.08 -19.76 4.73
N THR A 66 -7.58 -19.01 3.76
CA THR A 66 -9.00 -18.72 3.62
C THR A 66 -9.37 -18.49 2.16
N ASP A 67 -10.51 -19.07 1.77
CA ASP A 67 -11.26 -18.84 0.54
C ASP A 67 -12.60 -18.14 0.82
N ASN A 68 -12.85 -17.76 2.09
CA ASN A 68 -14.08 -17.09 2.48
C ASN A 68 -14.05 -15.63 2.02
N GLU A 69 -15.00 -15.26 1.17
CA GLU A 69 -15.07 -13.94 0.53
C GLU A 69 -15.13 -12.78 1.54
N GLU A 70 -15.84 -12.93 2.66
CA GLU A 70 -15.95 -11.89 3.69
C GLU A 70 -14.61 -11.65 4.40
N ILE A 71 -13.88 -12.73 4.72
CA ILE A 71 -12.55 -12.64 5.33
C ILE A 71 -11.54 -12.05 4.34
N ILE A 72 -11.58 -12.47 3.07
CA ILE A 72 -10.74 -11.92 1.99
C ILE A 72 -11.00 -10.42 1.83
N GLN A 73 -12.28 -10.00 1.81
CA GLN A 73 -12.66 -8.60 1.71
C GLN A 73 -12.15 -7.79 2.92
N SER A 74 -12.25 -8.36 4.13
CA SER A 74 -11.70 -7.74 5.35
C SER A 74 -10.19 -7.54 5.26
N ILE A 75 -9.44 -8.55 4.80
CA ILE A 75 -7.99 -8.47 4.58
C ILE A 75 -7.66 -7.39 3.55
N ALA A 76 -8.28 -7.43 2.37
CA ALA A 76 -8.04 -6.47 1.31
C ALA A 76 -8.35 -5.04 1.78
N SER A 77 -9.46 -4.84 2.48
CA SER A 77 -9.84 -3.55 3.06
C SER A 77 -8.82 -3.05 4.08
N ALA A 78 -8.30 -3.92 4.94
CA ALA A 78 -7.28 -3.54 5.93
C ALA A 78 -5.95 -3.14 5.26
N VAL A 79 -5.54 -3.86 4.21
CA VAL A 79 -4.36 -3.52 3.40
C VAL A 79 -4.55 -2.21 2.65
N GLN A 80 -5.72 -2.00 2.04
CA GLN A 80 -6.04 -0.77 1.31
C GLN A 80 -6.12 0.46 2.22
N ASN A 81 -6.66 0.32 3.43
CA ASN A 81 -6.77 1.42 4.40
C ASN A 81 -5.55 1.55 5.32
N GLY A 82 -4.55 0.69 5.16
CA GLY A 82 -3.33 0.73 5.95
C GLY A 82 -2.47 1.96 5.64
N THR A 83 -1.44 2.18 6.48
CA THR A 83 -0.55 3.34 6.31
C THR A 83 0.60 2.99 5.36
N PRO A 84 0.76 3.67 4.21
CA PRO A 84 1.86 3.42 3.29
C PRO A 84 3.24 3.61 3.94
N LYS A 85 4.20 2.76 3.57
CA LYS A 85 5.56 2.77 4.12
C LYS A 85 6.56 2.24 3.09
N THR A 86 7.63 2.98 2.85
CA THR A 86 8.76 2.48 2.04
C THR A 86 9.66 1.60 2.90
N ILE A 87 10.04 0.44 2.38
CA ILE A 87 10.92 -0.52 3.06
C ILE A 87 12.18 -0.70 2.23
N THR A 88 13.35 -0.59 2.87
CA THR A 88 14.62 -1.02 2.27
C THR A 88 14.81 -2.52 2.50
N LEU A 89 14.86 -3.32 1.43
CA LEU A 89 15.00 -4.78 1.47
C LEU A 89 16.47 -5.23 1.45
N ASP A 90 17.26 -4.77 2.43
CA ASP A 90 18.60 -5.30 2.63
C ASP A 90 18.58 -6.76 3.15
N GLN A 91 19.73 -7.44 3.13
CA GLN A 91 19.84 -8.83 3.55
C GLN A 91 19.36 -9.05 5.00
N LYS A 92 19.61 -8.08 5.89
CA LYS A 92 19.17 -8.14 7.29
C LYS A 92 17.66 -8.03 7.40
N LYS A 93 17.03 -7.16 6.60
CA LYS A 93 15.58 -6.98 6.57
C LYS A 93 14.89 -8.21 5.99
N LYS A 94 15.41 -8.80 4.91
CA LYS A 94 14.93 -10.07 4.35
C LYS A 94 15.05 -11.22 5.34
N ALA A 95 16.17 -11.33 6.08
CA ALA A 95 16.34 -12.35 7.11
C ALA A 95 15.38 -12.18 8.32
N SER A 96 14.79 -10.99 8.51
CA SER A 96 13.84 -10.71 9.59
C SER A 96 12.36 -10.87 9.22
N VAL A 97 12.07 -11.32 7.99
CA VAL A 97 10.70 -11.63 7.56
C VAL A 97 10.12 -12.67 8.50
N HIS A 98 8.94 -12.39 9.05
CA HIS A 98 8.26 -13.28 9.99
C HIS A 98 7.36 -14.29 9.27
N SER A 99 6.77 -13.87 8.16
CA SER A 99 5.82 -14.69 7.41
C SER A 99 5.72 -14.21 5.97
N THR A 100 5.23 -15.07 5.10
CA THR A 100 4.80 -14.72 3.75
C THR A 100 3.27 -14.76 3.66
N ILE A 101 2.71 -13.93 2.78
CA ILE A 101 1.33 -14.01 2.33
C ILE A 101 1.33 -14.36 0.86
N THR A 102 0.59 -15.38 0.46
CA THR A 102 0.33 -15.71 -0.94
C THR A 102 -1.13 -15.41 -1.25
N VAL A 103 -1.36 -14.51 -2.20
CA VAL A 103 -2.69 -14.19 -2.74
C VAL A 103 -2.83 -14.93 -4.06
N THR A 104 -3.88 -15.74 -4.20
CA THR A 104 -4.22 -16.44 -5.45
C THR A 104 -5.41 -15.76 -6.09
N HIS A 105 -5.28 -15.39 -7.36
CA HIS A 105 -6.32 -14.72 -8.14
C HIS A 105 -7.19 -15.70 -8.93
N LYS A 106 -8.33 -15.21 -9.43
CA LYS A 106 -9.29 -15.99 -10.24
C LYS A 106 -8.70 -16.49 -11.56
N ASP A 107 -7.74 -15.76 -12.13
CA ASP A 107 -7.01 -16.17 -13.34
C ASP A 107 -5.90 -17.21 -13.05
N GLY A 108 -5.74 -17.61 -11.79
CA GLY A 108 -4.72 -18.55 -11.33
C GLY A 108 -3.35 -17.91 -11.06
N SER A 109 -3.19 -16.60 -11.30
CA SER A 109 -1.97 -15.88 -10.95
C SER A 109 -1.80 -15.80 -9.42
N LYS A 110 -0.55 -15.67 -8.98
CA LYS A 110 -0.19 -15.60 -7.57
C LYS A 110 0.69 -14.39 -7.30
N GLU A 111 0.37 -13.68 -6.22
CA GLU A 111 1.19 -12.60 -5.69
C GLU A 111 1.72 -12.98 -4.31
N GLU A 112 3.01 -12.72 -4.07
CA GLU A 112 3.68 -13.00 -2.81
C GLU A 112 4.09 -11.72 -2.09
N PHE A 113 3.86 -11.71 -0.77
CA PHE A 113 4.16 -10.59 0.10
C PHE A 113 4.96 -11.04 1.31
N LEU A 114 5.91 -10.21 1.68
CA LEU A 114 6.70 -10.34 2.90
C LEU A 114 6.00 -9.62 4.06
N VAL A 115 6.00 -10.25 5.24
CA VAL A 115 5.38 -9.70 6.44
C VAL A 115 6.37 -9.60 7.58
N TRP A 116 6.42 -8.44 8.23
CA TRP A 116 7.14 -8.20 9.47
C TRP A 116 6.18 -7.86 10.59
N VAL A 117 6.43 -8.41 11.78
CA VAL A 117 5.77 -7.98 13.00
C VAL A 117 6.50 -6.74 13.52
N ASP A 118 5.86 -5.57 13.47
CA ASP A 118 6.46 -4.34 13.99
C ASP A 118 6.28 -4.25 15.52
N ASN A 119 5.11 -4.66 16.01
CA ASN A 119 4.78 -4.74 17.43
C ASN A 119 3.57 -5.66 17.65
N LYS A 120 3.02 -5.70 18.87
CA LYS A 120 1.88 -6.57 19.23
C LYS A 120 0.59 -6.27 18.47
N GLU A 121 0.49 -5.12 17.82
CA GLU A 121 -0.74 -4.63 17.19
C GLU A 121 -0.58 -4.36 15.70
N GLN A 122 0.65 -4.21 15.20
CA GLN A 122 0.91 -3.79 13.83
C GLN A 122 1.87 -4.74 13.13
N ILE A 123 1.55 -5.02 11.87
CA ILE A 123 2.43 -5.65 10.91
C ILE A 123 2.70 -4.70 9.75
N THR A 124 3.84 -4.89 9.11
CA THR A 124 4.12 -4.30 7.80
C THR A 124 4.08 -5.41 6.75
N ILE A 125 3.36 -5.18 5.66
CA ILE A 125 3.26 -6.05 4.49
C ILE A 125 3.93 -5.34 3.31
N ALA A 126 4.74 -6.02 2.52
CA ALA A 126 5.27 -5.48 1.27
C ALA A 126 5.42 -6.55 0.21
N LYS A 127 5.45 -6.15 -1.06
CA LYS A 127 5.70 -7.07 -2.17
C LYS A 127 7.10 -7.70 -2.05
N ASP A 128 7.20 -8.97 -2.36
CA ASP A 128 8.49 -9.62 -2.54
C ASP A 128 9.03 -9.30 -3.94
N GLU A 129 9.87 -8.26 -4.04
CA GLU A 129 10.50 -7.85 -5.29
C GLU A 129 12.03 -7.82 -5.13
N GLU A 130 12.75 -8.02 -6.23
CA GLU A 130 14.23 -7.94 -6.26
C GLU A 130 14.79 -6.51 -6.16
N LYS A 131 13.97 -5.52 -5.78
CA LYS A 131 14.38 -4.12 -5.65
C LYS A 131 14.93 -3.82 -4.25
N ASP A 132 15.89 -2.90 -4.18
CA ASP A 132 16.45 -2.42 -2.90
C ASP A 132 15.40 -1.72 -2.03
N LYS A 133 14.38 -1.11 -2.64
CA LYS A 133 13.27 -0.45 -1.96
C LYS A 133 11.95 -0.92 -2.54
N VAL A 134 11.02 -1.27 -1.66
CA VAL A 134 9.66 -1.67 -2.02
C VAL A 134 8.65 -0.82 -1.28
N GLU A 135 7.49 -0.68 -1.89
CA GLU A 135 6.33 -0.12 -1.23
C GLU A 135 5.67 -1.20 -0.38
N GLY A 136 5.35 -0.82 0.85
CA GLY A 136 4.63 -1.63 1.79
C GLY A 136 3.55 -0.82 2.48
N VAL A 137 2.83 -1.50 3.35
CA VAL A 137 1.76 -0.92 4.14
C VAL A 137 1.81 -1.48 5.55
N THR A 138 1.63 -0.59 6.53
CA THR A 138 1.44 -0.98 7.92
C THR A 138 -0.05 -1.15 8.20
N VAL A 139 -0.42 -2.31 8.74
CA VAL A 139 -1.80 -2.73 9.01
C VAL A 139 -1.94 -3.08 10.50
N ASN A 140 -3.09 -2.72 11.09
CA ASN A 140 -3.42 -3.15 12.44
C ASN A 140 -3.92 -4.61 12.41
N ILE A 141 -3.21 -5.48 13.11
CA ILE A 141 -3.47 -6.92 13.21
C ILE A 141 -4.87 -7.18 13.78
N LYS A 142 -5.37 -6.31 14.66
CA LYS A 142 -6.66 -6.51 15.35
C LYS A 142 -7.86 -6.37 14.41
N ASP A 143 -7.70 -5.65 13.30
CA ASP A 143 -8.78 -5.35 12.36
C ASP A 143 -9.18 -6.57 11.52
N VAL A 144 -8.28 -7.57 11.44
CA VAL A 144 -8.50 -8.80 10.68
C VAL A 144 -8.34 -10.00 11.61
N LYS A 145 -9.46 -10.69 11.88
CA LYS A 145 -9.49 -11.87 12.78
C LYS A 145 -8.45 -12.91 12.40
N MET A 146 -8.33 -13.24 11.11
CA MET A 146 -7.40 -14.25 10.62
C MET A 146 -5.93 -13.88 10.89
N MET A 147 -5.53 -12.63 10.61
CA MET A 147 -4.17 -12.15 10.89
C MET A 147 -3.89 -12.16 12.40
N LYS A 148 -4.85 -11.71 13.21
CA LYS A 148 -4.75 -11.76 14.67
C LYS A 148 -4.54 -13.17 15.20
N ASP A 149 -5.31 -14.13 14.70
CA ASP A 149 -5.23 -15.51 15.18
C ASP A 149 -3.91 -16.16 14.72
N PHE A 150 -3.44 -15.85 13.51
CA PHE A 150 -2.16 -16.33 12.99
C PHE A 150 -0.95 -15.86 13.82
N PHE A 151 -0.87 -14.58 14.17
CA PHE A 151 0.27 -14.04 14.94
C PHE A 151 0.20 -14.31 16.46
N LYS A 152 -0.91 -14.85 16.97
CA LYS A 152 -1.00 -15.35 18.35
C LYS A 152 -0.38 -16.75 18.53
N SER A 153 -0.20 -17.48 17.42
CA SER A 153 0.22 -18.89 17.39
C SER A 153 1.72 -19.12 17.28
#